data_AF-A0A0H3D5S2-F1
#
_entry.id   AF-A0A0H3D5S2-F1
#
_cell.length_a   1.000
_cell.length_b   1.000
_cell.length_c   1.000
_cell.angle_alpha   90.00
_cell.angle_beta   90.00
_cell.angle_gamma   90.00
#
_symmetry.space_group_name_H-M   'P 1'
#
loop_
_entity.id
_entity.type
_entity.pdbx_description
1 polymer ?
#
loop_
_entity_poly.entity_id
_entity_poly.type
_entity_poly.pdbx_seq_one_letter_code
_entity_poly.pdbx_strand_id
1 'polypeptide(L)'
;MVSDSTASDWLKGPKRGWAQELPQPLQPGIVVADYADSGESTGSWLSNPRLFATVKPLIRPGDEVLIQLAHNDKTTPENTFRANLGKPVDGVHERGALPVLVTPPVRHQFGPNGKLTPTGLIVNNLGVDLPAVIRDLAGRLHVPLIDLTARSQALLEQLGETASWPLYLTVQHDGVQDYAHFSEYGGAVMAGLVTKGMAGGRTCSIPRTGCTRATTCSSNSASTTAIRTAHDTSARPSTRACSPRWPTRRRAEVPTRCC
;
A
#
# COMPACT_ATOMS: atom_id res chain seq x y z
N MET A 1 -6.65 -10.74 -1.16
CA MET A 1 -6.95 -9.33 -0.87
C MET A 1 -8.19 -9.23 0.01
N VAL A 2 -8.27 -8.20 0.86
CA VAL A 2 -9.46 -7.86 1.66
C VAL A 2 -9.68 -6.36 1.50
N SER A 3 -10.70 -5.92 0.75
CA SER A 3 -10.88 -4.48 0.46
C SER A 3 -12.29 -4.07 0.01
N ASP A 4 -12.48 -2.78 -0.24
CA ASP A 4 -13.65 -2.16 -0.85
C ASP A 4 -13.51 -1.96 -2.38
N SER A 5 -14.52 -1.33 -2.99
CA SER A 5 -14.71 -1.10 -4.43
C SER A 5 -13.55 -0.44 -5.19
N THR A 6 -12.60 0.16 -4.47
CA THR A 6 -11.40 0.77 -5.06
C THR A 6 -10.30 -0.25 -5.40
N ALA A 7 -10.39 -1.47 -4.84
CA ALA A 7 -9.50 -2.58 -5.16
C ALA A 7 -10.14 -3.64 -6.07
N SER A 8 -11.46 -3.86 -5.96
CA SER A 8 -12.24 -4.93 -6.59
C SER A 8 -12.01 -5.18 -8.08
N ASP A 9 -12.05 -6.47 -8.46
CA ASP A 9 -12.24 -6.92 -9.85
C ASP A 9 -13.53 -6.37 -10.48
N TRP A 10 -13.39 -5.39 -11.38
CA TRP A 10 -14.48 -4.86 -12.19
C TRP A 10 -14.52 -5.56 -13.56
N LEU A 11 -15.37 -6.59 -13.66
CA LEU A 11 -15.59 -7.36 -14.90
C LEU A 11 -16.42 -6.64 -15.97
N LYS A 12 -17.02 -5.48 -15.66
CA LYS A 12 -17.89 -4.70 -16.54
C LYS A 12 -17.73 -3.19 -16.28
N GLY A 13 -17.81 -2.42 -17.36
CA GLY A 13 -17.71 -0.97 -17.32
C GLY A 13 -16.26 -0.45 -17.29
N PRO A 14 -16.08 0.88 -17.15
CA PRO A 14 -14.78 1.54 -17.22
C PRO A 14 -13.97 1.48 -15.92
N LYS A 15 -14.62 1.11 -14.80
CA LYS A 15 -13.95 0.95 -13.50
C LYS A 15 -12.87 -0.13 -13.57
N ARG A 16 -11.74 0.11 -12.92
CA ARG A 16 -10.79 -0.91 -12.48
C ARG A 16 -10.43 -0.71 -11.02
N GLY A 17 -10.20 -1.81 -10.33
CA GLY A 17 -9.67 -1.79 -8.98
C GLY A 17 -8.14 -1.89 -8.97
N TRP A 18 -7.49 -1.38 -7.92
CA TRP A 18 -6.03 -1.49 -7.84
C TRP A 18 -5.54 -2.91 -7.54
N ALA A 19 -6.38 -3.81 -7.00
CA ALA A 19 -6.01 -5.22 -6.84
C ALA A 19 -6.15 -6.00 -8.14
N GLN A 20 -7.16 -5.70 -8.96
CA GLN A 20 -7.33 -6.21 -10.33
C GLN A 20 -6.07 -6.01 -11.19
N GLU A 21 -5.41 -4.85 -11.06
CA GLU A 21 -4.19 -4.51 -11.80
C GLU A 21 -2.89 -4.92 -11.09
N LEU A 22 -2.95 -5.40 -9.84
CA LEU A 22 -1.79 -5.80 -9.03
C LEU A 22 -0.98 -6.99 -9.59
N PRO A 23 -1.54 -7.96 -10.35
CA PRO A 23 -0.75 -9.01 -10.99
C PRO A 23 0.31 -8.49 -11.98
N GLN A 24 0.06 -7.37 -12.68
CA GLN A 24 0.94 -6.89 -13.75
C GLN A 24 2.38 -6.56 -13.28
N PRO A 25 2.60 -5.80 -12.17
CA PRO A 25 3.95 -5.50 -11.68
C PRO A 25 4.59 -6.59 -10.80
N LEU A 26 3.94 -7.75 -10.59
CA LEU A 26 4.46 -8.82 -9.74
C LEU A 26 5.38 -9.80 -10.49
N GLN A 27 6.16 -10.57 -9.72
CA GLN A 27 7.03 -11.60 -10.30
C GLN A 27 6.21 -12.82 -10.76
N PRO A 28 6.60 -13.49 -11.87
CA PRO A 28 5.94 -14.72 -12.32
C PRO A 28 5.87 -15.78 -11.22
N GLY A 29 4.70 -16.39 -11.06
CA GLY A 29 4.42 -17.39 -10.02
C GLY A 29 3.74 -16.85 -8.76
N ILE A 30 3.68 -15.52 -8.57
CA ILE A 30 2.82 -14.91 -7.54
C ILE A 30 1.37 -14.89 -8.07
N VAL A 31 0.41 -15.30 -7.25
CA VAL A 31 -1.03 -15.28 -7.55
C VAL A 31 -1.73 -14.29 -6.64
N VAL A 32 -2.51 -13.38 -7.22
CA VAL A 32 -3.42 -12.50 -6.46
C VAL A 32 -4.81 -13.15 -6.48
N ALA A 33 -5.34 -13.47 -5.29
CA ALA A 33 -6.75 -13.81 -5.12
C ALA A 33 -7.49 -12.59 -4.57
N ASP A 34 -8.35 -11.98 -5.39
CA ASP A 34 -9.15 -10.84 -4.94
C ASP A 34 -10.45 -11.28 -4.22
N TYR A 35 -10.72 -10.62 -3.10
CA TYR A 35 -11.96 -10.72 -2.32
C TYR A 35 -12.39 -9.33 -1.80
N ALA A 36 -12.01 -8.29 -2.54
CA ALA A 36 -12.50 -6.94 -2.34
C ALA A 36 -13.90 -6.81 -2.97
N ASP A 37 -14.87 -6.30 -2.22
CA ASP A 37 -16.27 -6.23 -2.69
C ASP A 37 -16.84 -4.80 -2.63
N SER A 38 -17.74 -4.51 -3.57
CA SER A 38 -18.10 -3.15 -3.94
C SER A 38 -19.13 -2.54 -2.99
N GLY A 39 -18.75 -1.45 -2.33
CA GLY A 39 -19.59 -0.73 -1.36
C GLY A 39 -19.40 -1.22 0.08
N GLU A 40 -18.54 -2.20 0.32
CA GLU A 40 -18.30 -2.73 1.66
C GLU A 40 -17.53 -1.75 2.57
N SER A 41 -17.90 -1.78 3.85
CA SER A 41 -17.29 -1.09 4.99
C SER A 41 -16.62 -2.11 5.92
N THR A 42 -15.83 -1.67 6.90
CA THR A 42 -15.24 -2.58 7.90
C THR A 42 -16.28 -3.41 8.64
N GLY A 43 -17.45 -2.85 8.94
CA GLY A 43 -18.52 -3.56 9.63
C GLY A 43 -19.27 -4.53 8.71
N SER A 44 -19.60 -4.09 7.50
CA SER A 44 -20.38 -4.91 6.57
C SER A 44 -19.57 -6.05 5.97
N TRP A 45 -18.28 -5.84 5.61
CA TRP A 45 -17.38 -6.87 5.07
C TRP A 45 -17.18 -8.04 6.05
N LEU A 46 -17.18 -7.76 7.36
CA LEU A 46 -17.15 -8.76 8.42
C LEU A 46 -18.47 -9.51 8.59
N SER A 47 -19.59 -8.80 8.46
CA SER A 47 -20.93 -9.37 8.63
C SER A 47 -21.39 -10.21 7.45
N ASN A 48 -20.85 -9.95 6.26
CA ASN A 48 -21.19 -10.63 5.01
C ASN A 48 -20.57 -12.05 5.02
N PRO A 49 -21.38 -13.13 5.07
CA PRO A 49 -20.86 -14.49 5.16
C PRO A 49 -20.09 -14.94 3.91
N ARG A 50 -20.29 -14.25 2.77
CA ARG A 50 -19.56 -14.50 1.52
C ARG A 50 -18.16 -13.90 1.50
N LEU A 51 -17.83 -13.06 2.48
CA LEU A 51 -16.55 -12.36 2.60
C LEU A 51 -15.74 -12.95 3.74
N PHE A 52 -15.63 -12.33 4.93
CA PHE A 52 -14.66 -12.78 5.94
C PHE A 52 -14.75 -14.28 6.29
N ALA A 53 -15.96 -14.81 6.49
CA ALA A 53 -16.18 -16.21 6.82
C ALA A 53 -15.83 -17.20 5.67
N THR A 54 -15.84 -16.73 4.42
CA THR A 54 -15.42 -17.48 3.23
C THR A 54 -13.92 -17.35 2.96
N VAL A 55 -13.34 -16.15 3.18
CA VAL A 55 -11.91 -15.89 2.95
C VAL A 55 -11.01 -16.54 4.01
N LYS A 56 -11.34 -16.40 5.30
CA LYS A 56 -10.51 -16.91 6.41
C LYS A 56 -10.10 -18.39 6.28
N PRO A 57 -10.97 -19.36 5.94
CA PRO A 57 -10.56 -20.76 5.78
C PRO A 57 -9.72 -21.05 4.52
N LEU A 58 -9.67 -20.14 3.54
CA LEU A 58 -8.89 -20.29 2.31
C LEU A 58 -7.43 -19.83 2.47
N ILE A 59 -7.17 -18.91 3.39
CA ILE A 59 -5.82 -18.44 3.76
C ILE A 59 -4.96 -19.62 4.26
N ARG A 60 -3.71 -19.68 3.81
CA ARG A 60 -2.71 -20.70 4.13
C ARG A 60 -1.51 -20.08 4.88
N PRO A 61 -0.76 -20.88 5.66
CA PRO A 61 0.46 -20.40 6.29
C PRO A 61 1.46 -19.85 5.26
N GLY A 62 1.97 -18.65 5.50
CA GLY A 62 2.90 -17.94 4.60
C GLY A 62 2.27 -17.06 3.51
N ASP A 63 0.94 -17.01 3.38
CA ASP A 63 0.28 -16.05 2.47
C ASP A 63 0.49 -14.60 2.95
N GLU A 64 0.70 -13.64 2.04
CA GLU A 64 0.59 -12.20 2.32
C GLU A 64 -0.87 -11.75 2.11
N VAL A 65 -1.53 -11.24 3.15
CA VAL A 65 -2.93 -10.79 3.09
C VAL A 65 -3.02 -9.28 3.32
N LEU A 66 -3.06 -8.53 2.22
CA LEU A 66 -3.27 -7.08 2.25
C LEU A 66 -4.75 -6.75 2.56
N ILE A 67 -4.95 -5.85 3.53
CA ILE A 67 -6.25 -5.44 4.09
C ILE A 67 -6.42 -3.92 3.92
N GLN A 68 -7.48 -3.47 3.23
CA GLN A 68 -7.78 -2.06 2.94
C GLN A 68 -9.29 -1.77 3.01
N LEU A 69 -9.81 -1.27 4.13
CA LEU A 69 -11.24 -0.89 4.22
C LEU A 69 -11.37 0.50 4.84
N ALA A 70 -12.05 1.42 4.13
CA ALA A 70 -12.42 2.72 4.67
C ALA A 70 -13.52 3.48 3.88
N HIS A 71 -13.65 3.29 2.56
CA HIS A 71 -14.43 4.23 1.73
C HIS A 71 -15.92 4.29 2.07
N ASN A 72 -16.45 3.25 2.70
CA ASN A 72 -17.87 3.13 3.05
C ASN A 72 -18.12 3.24 4.57
N ASP A 73 -17.07 3.38 5.38
CA ASP A 73 -17.12 3.67 6.82
C ASP A 73 -17.48 5.14 7.14
N LYS A 74 -18.41 5.69 6.33
CA LYS A 74 -18.82 7.10 6.28
C LYS A 74 -19.28 7.64 7.62
N THR A 75 -19.84 6.79 8.48
CA THR A 75 -20.33 7.12 9.82
C THR A 75 -19.89 6.09 10.86
N THR A 76 -18.79 5.36 10.63
CA THR A 76 -18.24 4.41 11.62
C THR A 76 -17.44 5.18 12.68
N PRO A 77 -17.75 5.06 13.98
CA PRO A 77 -16.94 5.66 15.05
C PRO A 77 -15.54 5.02 15.10
N GLU A 78 -14.52 5.80 15.49
CA GLU A 78 -13.11 5.34 15.50
C GLU A 78 -12.93 3.98 16.18
N ASN A 79 -13.43 3.82 17.41
CA ASN A 79 -13.26 2.57 18.17
C ASN A 79 -13.90 1.37 17.46
N THR A 80 -15.02 1.57 16.77
CA THR A 80 -15.70 0.54 15.99
C THR A 80 -14.92 0.19 14.73
N PHE A 81 -14.44 1.19 13.99
CA PHE A 81 -13.61 1.03 12.80
C PHE A 81 -12.32 0.26 13.10
N ARG A 82 -11.60 0.72 14.14
CA ARG A 82 -10.39 0.10 14.71
C ARG A 82 -10.63 -1.36 15.12
N ALA A 83 -11.69 -1.63 15.89
CA ALA A 83 -12.03 -2.98 16.35
C ALA A 83 -12.53 -3.90 15.21
N ASN A 84 -13.07 -3.35 14.13
CA ASN A 84 -13.41 -4.12 12.95
C ASN A 84 -12.16 -4.48 12.12
N LEU A 85 -11.23 -3.55 11.93
CA LEU A 85 -9.97 -3.83 11.23
C LEU A 85 -9.03 -4.79 11.99
N GLY A 86 -9.14 -4.90 13.32
CA GLY A 86 -8.42 -5.92 14.09
C GLY A 86 -8.81 -7.35 13.70
N LYS A 87 -10.11 -7.63 13.58
CA LYS A 87 -10.65 -8.99 13.32
C LYS A 87 -10.07 -9.70 12.08
N PRO A 88 -9.91 -9.08 10.89
CA PRO A 88 -9.24 -9.74 9.77
C PRO A 88 -7.73 -9.87 9.99
N VAL A 89 -7.07 -8.94 10.70
CA VAL A 89 -5.64 -9.08 11.06
C VAL A 89 -5.43 -10.28 11.98
N ASP A 90 -6.22 -10.40 13.05
CA ASP A 90 -6.24 -11.55 13.95
C ASP A 90 -6.56 -12.85 13.19
N GLY A 91 -7.58 -12.79 12.32
CA GLY A 91 -8.00 -13.91 11.50
C GLY A 91 -6.98 -14.38 10.45
N VAL A 92 -6.04 -13.54 10.05
CA VAL A 92 -4.89 -13.90 9.21
C VAL A 92 -3.77 -14.52 10.07
N HIS A 93 -3.47 -13.96 11.24
CA HIS A 93 -2.52 -14.53 12.19
C HIS A 93 -2.91 -15.94 12.65
N GLU A 94 -4.20 -16.18 12.94
CA GLU A 94 -4.76 -17.51 13.26
C GLU A 94 -4.51 -18.56 12.15
N ARG A 95 -4.22 -18.14 10.92
CA ARG A 95 -3.96 -19.00 9.76
C ARG A 95 -2.47 -19.17 9.45
N GLY A 96 -1.59 -18.58 10.27
CA GLY A 96 -0.14 -18.59 10.05
C GLY A 96 0.32 -17.72 8.87
N ALA A 97 -0.51 -16.77 8.46
CA ALA A 97 -0.27 -15.86 7.34
C ALA A 97 0.17 -14.47 7.82
N LEU A 98 0.61 -13.62 6.89
CA LEU A 98 1.15 -12.29 7.14
C LEU A 98 0.12 -11.21 6.78
N PRO A 99 -0.56 -10.57 7.76
CA PRO A 99 -1.46 -9.46 7.48
C PRO A 99 -0.65 -8.19 7.17
N VAL A 100 -1.06 -7.47 6.13
CA VAL A 100 -0.47 -6.18 5.73
C VAL A 100 -1.59 -5.15 5.70
N LEU A 101 -1.52 -4.13 6.54
CA LEU A 101 -2.51 -3.04 6.51
C LEU A 101 -2.17 -2.07 5.38
N VAL A 102 -3.18 -1.63 4.64
CA VAL A 102 -3.05 -0.67 3.55
C VAL A 102 -4.03 0.47 3.81
N THR A 103 -3.54 1.71 3.89
CA THR A 103 -4.41 2.88 4.01
C THR A 103 -5.17 3.08 2.69
N PRO A 104 -6.42 3.60 2.68
CA PRO A 104 -7.18 3.75 1.44
C PRO A 104 -6.49 4.74 0.47
N PRO A 105 -6.56 4.52 -0.85
CA PRO A 105 -6.22 5.55 -1.81
C PRO A 105 -7.14 6.78 -1.61
N VAL A 106 -6.65 7.97 -1.96
CA VAL A 106 -7.42 9.21 -1.83
C VAL A 106 -8.56 9.31 -2.85
N ARG A 107 -9.60 10.09 -2.51
CA ARG A 107 -10.57 10.59 -3.50
C ARG A 107 -10.01 11.79 -4.23
N HIS A 108 -10.38 11.97 -5.50
CA HIS A 108 -10.13 13.18 -6.27
C HIS A 108 -11.04 14.31 -5.76
N GLN A 109 -10.69 14.95 -4.65
CA GLN A 109 -11.47 16.07 -4.10
C GLN A 109 -10.54 17.13 -3.56
N PHE A 110 -10.34 18.18 -4.36
CA PHE A 110 -9.48 19.30 -4.05
C PHE A 110 -10.25 20.47 -3.40
N GLY A 111 -9.58 21.20 -2.52
CA GLY A 111 -10.02 22.50 -2.01
C GLY A 111 -9.42 23.65 -2.84
N PRO A 112 -9.86 24.90 -2.59
CA PRO A 112 -9.45 26.08 -3.38
C PRO A 112 -7.96 26.45 -3.24
N ASN A 113 -7.21 25.76 -2.37
CA ASN A 113 -5.77 25.87 -2.19
C ASN A 113 -4.96 24.82 -3.00
N GLY A 114 -5.61 24.02 -3.86
CA GLY A 114 -4.94 22.95 -4.61
C GLY A 114 -4.48 21.76 -3.76
N LYS A 115 -5.03 21.60 -2.56
CA LYS A 115 -4.80 20.46 -1.66
C LYS A 115 -6.05 19.61 -1.52
N LEU A 116 -5.90 18.34 -1.15
CA LEU A 116 -7.06 17.48 -0.95
C LEU A 116 -7.87 17.92 0.28
N THR A 117 -9.19 17.83 0.16
CA THR A 117 -10.13 18.10 1.27
C THR A 117 -10.07 16.98 2.32
N PRO A 118 -10.62 17.15 3.54
CA PRO A 118 -10.76 16.05 4.50
C PRO A 118 -11.44 14.82 3.90
N THR A 119 -12.49 14.99 3.10
CA THR A 119 -13.18 13.90 2.38
C THR A 119 -12.29 13.28 1.29
N GLY A 120 -11.45 14.09 0.63
CA GLY A 120 -10.36 13.65 -0.25
C GLY A 120 -9.38 12.71 0.47
N LEU A 121 -9.01 13.07 1.70
CA LEU A 121 -8.11 12.33 2.59
C LEU A 121 -8.82 11.22 3.40
N ILE A 122 -10.05 10.86 3.04
CA ILE A 122 -10.84 9.78 3.68
C ILE A 122 -11.11 10.01 5.18
N VAL A 123 -11.20 11.28 5.59
CA VAL A 123 -11.86 11.68 6.84
C VAL A 123 -13.37 11.46 6.68
N ASN A 124 -14.00 10.75 7.62
CA ASN A 124 -15.42 10.40 7.53
C ASN A 124 -16.35 11.49 8.07
N ASN A 125 -17.67 11.29 7.96
CA ASN A 125 -18.69 12.29 8.35
C ASN A 125 -18.75 12.55 9.87
N LEU A 126 -18.02 11.80 10.69
CA LEU A 126 -17.85 12.03 12.13
C LEU A 126 -16.53 12.75 12.45
N GLY A 127 -15.74 13.13 11.44
CA GLY A 127 -14.42 13.75 11.61
C GLY A 127 -13.28 12.76 11.87
N VAL A 128 -13.50 11.45 11.72
CA VAL A 128 -12.46 10.44 11.97
C VAL A 128 -11.55 10.32 10.74
N ASP A 129 -10.25 10.58 10.91
CA ASP A 129 -9.19 10.28 9.94
C ASP A 129 -8.94 8.76 9.90
N LEU A 130 -9.67 8.07 9.01
CA LEU A 130 -9.59 6.61 8.88
C LEU A 130 -8.17 6.13 8.51
N PRO A 131 -7.41 6.80 7.60
CA PRO A 131 -5.99 6.50 7.39
C PRO A 131 -5.12 6.59 8.66
N ALA A 132 -5.30 7.59 9.53
CA ALA A 132 -4.56 7.70 10.78
C ALA A 132 -4.88 6.56 11.76
N VAL A 133 -6.14 6.12 11.84
CA VAL A 133 -6.53 4.97 12.66
C VAL A 133 -5.90 3.67 12.14
N ILE A 134 -5.78 3.50 10.81
CA ILE A 134 -5.05 2.37 10.20
C ILE A 134 -3.55 2.42 10.56
N ARG A 135 -2.91 3.59 10.51
CA ARG A 135 -1.49 3.77 10.89
C ARG A 135 -1.24 3.39 12.35
N ASP A 136 -2.07 3.88 13.26
CA ASP A 136 -1.97 3.59 14.70
C ASP A 136 -2.27 2.11 15.00
N LEU A 137 -3.25 1.50 14.31
CA LEU A 137 -3.51 0.06 14.43
C LEU A 137 -2.32 -0.79 13.95
N ALA A 138 -1.70 -0.43 12.82
CA ALA A 138 -0.52 -1.12 12.31
C ALA A 138 0.65 -1.07 13.29
N GLY A 139 0.92 0.11 13.86
CA GLY A 139 1.95 0.28 14.90
C GLY A 139 1.67 -0.56 16.16
N ARG A 140 0.43 -0.57 16.66
CA ARG A 140 0.05 -1.34 17.86
C ARG A 140 0.15 -2.85 17.65
N LEU A 141 -0.33 -3.35 16.51
CA LEU A 141 -0.30 -4.79 16.19
C LEU A 141 1.06 -5.24 15.62
N HIS A 142 2.01 -4.31 15.42
CA HIS A 142 3.33 -4.55 14.84
C HIS A 142 3.29 -5.21 13.45
N VAL A 143 2.24 -4.92 12.67
CA VAL A 143 2.03 -5.47 11.32
C VAL A 143 2.54 -4.50 10.24
N PRO A 144 3.04 -5.00 9.09
CA PRO A 144 3.48 -4.14 7.99
C PRO A 144 2.39 -3.19 7.49
N LEU A 145 2.79 -1.97 7.12
CA LEU A 145 1.92 -0.92 6.60
C LEU A 145 2.34 -0.49 5.19
N ILE A 146 1.37 -0.42 4.27
CA ILE A 146 1.50 0.27 2.99
C ILE A 146 0.65 1.55 3.05
N ASP A 147 1.29 2.70 3.25
CA ASP A 147 0.56 3.99 3.27
C ASP A 147 0.24 4.47 1.84
N LEU A 148 -0.82 3.91 1.25
CA LEU A 148 -1.30 4.28 -0.07
C LEU A 148 -2.05 5.63 -0.05
N THR A 149 -2.66 6.05 1.06
CA THR A 149 -3.18 7.43 1.22
C THR A 149 -2.07 8.45 1.00
N ALA A 150 -0.95 8.35 1.73
CA ALA A 150 0.15 9.32 1.60
C ALA A 150 0.78 9.29 0.19
N ARG A 151 0.92 8.10 -0.41
CA ARG A 151 1.48 7.93 -1.77
C ARG A 151 0.56 8.50 -2.85
N SER A 152 -0.75 8.29 -2.73
CA SER A 152 -1.74 8.78 -3.70
C SER A 152 -2.03 10.27 -3.51
N GLN A 153 -2.07 10.79 -2.27
CA GLN A 153 -2.07 12.23 -2.00
C GLN A 153 -0.87 12.93 -2.67
N ALA A 154 0.35 12.42 -2.44
CA ALA A 154 1.55 13.02 -3.01
C ALA A 154 1.51 13.05 -4.55
N LEU A 155 0.99 11.99 -5.19
CA LEU A 155 0.78 11.95 -6.63
C LEU A 155 -0.27 12.97 -7.10
N LEU A 156 -1.45 13.00 -6.49
CA LEU A 156 -2.54 13.91 -6.87
C LEU A 156 -2.14 15.38 -6.68
N GLU A 157 -1.50 15.73 -5.57
CA GLU A 157 -1.06 17.09 -5.30
C GLU A 157 0.18 17.50 -6.11
N GLN A 158 0.99 16.55 -6.61
CA GLN A 158 2.07 16.82 -7.57
C GLN A 158 1.53 17.09 -8.98
N LEU A 159 0.47 16.39 -9.40
CA LEU A 159 -0.17 16.60 -10.69
C LEU A 159 -1.10 17.83 -10.68
N GLY A 160 -1.71 18.14 -9.53
CA GLY A 160 -2.81 19.07 -9.41
C GLY A 160 -4.14 18.49 -9.92
N GLU A 161 -5.23 19.19 -9.63
CA GLU A 161 -6.60 18.75 -9.88
C GLU A 161 -6.84 18.34 -11.35
N THR A 162 -6.54 19.23 -12.30
CA THR A 162 -6.84 19.01 -13.72
C THR A 162 -6.05 17.84 -14.32
N ALA A 163 -4.76 17.69 -14.00
CA ALA A 163 -3.91 16.68 -14.62
C ALA A 163 -3.97 15.30 -13.92
N SER A 164 -4.57 15.22 -12.74
CA SER A 164 -4.83 13.94 -12.05
C SER A 164 -6.15 13.27 -12.43
N TRP A 165 -7.05 13.97 -13.14
CA TRP A 165 -8.34 13.42 -13.59
C TRP A 165 -8.26 12.09 -14.36
N PRO A 166 -7.28 11.84 -15.25
CA PRO A 166 -7.17 10.55 -15.96
C PRO A 166 -6.97 9.32 -15.06
N LEU A 167 -6.66 9.49 -13.77
CA LEU A 167 -6.61 8.41 -12.78
C LEU A 167 -8.00 7.97 -12.30
N TYR A 168 -9.04 8.76 -12.54
CA TYR A 168 -10.42 8.57 -12.08
C TYR A 168 -11.37 8.50 -13.27
N LEU A 169 -12.64 8.16 -13.04
CA LEU A 169 -13.63 8.19 -14.12
C LEU A 169 -14.09 9.62 -14.43
N THR A 170 -14.24 9.90 -15.72
CA THR A 170 -14.64 11.18 -16.31
C THR A 170 -15.85 11.00 -17.23
N VAL A 171 -16.72 12.02 -17.33
CA VAL A 171 -17.82 11.98 -18.33
C VAL A 171 -17.30 11.84 -19.76
N GLN A 172 -16.12 12.39 -20.06
CA GLN A 172 -15.54 12.40 -21.41
C GLN A 172 -15.07 11.01 -21.89
N HIS A 173 -14.46 10.20 -21.01
CA HIS A 173 -13.92 8.88 -21.39
C HIS A 173 -14.81 7.72 -20.94
N ASP A 174 -15.54 7.90 -19.83
CA ASP A 174 -16.16 6.82 -19.06
C ASP A 174 -17.68 6.98 -18.92
N GLY A 175 -18.24 8.08 -19.41
CA GLY A 175 -19.67 8.42 -19.34
C GLY A 175 -20.15 8.85 -17.94
N VAL A 176 -19.28 8.84 -16.93
CA VAL A 176 -19.59 9.21 -15.54
C VAL A 176 -18.39 9.88 -14.88
N GLN A 177 -18.62 10.93 -14.08
CA GLN A 177 -17.59 11.51 -13.22
C GLN A 177 -17.64 10.83 -11.84
N ASP A 178 -16.59 10.10 -11.47
CA ASP A 178 -16.53 9.35 -10.21
C ASP A 178 -15.24 9.70 -9.46
N TYR A 179 -15.37 10.45 -8.37
CA TYR A 179 -14.25 10.96 -7.57
C TYR A 179 -13.51 9.90 -6.74
N ALA A 180 -13.89 8.61 -6.84
CA ALA A 180 -13.35 7.54 -6.00
C ALA A 180 -12.92 6.29 -6.76
N HIS A 181 -13.58 5.96 -7.87
CA HIS A 181 -13.25 4.78 -8.67
C HIS A 181 -12.33 5.14 -9.84
N PHE A 182 -11.38 4.25 -10.13
CA PHE A 182 -10.33 4.50 -11.08
C PHE A 182 -10.70 4.07 -12.50
N SER A 183 -10.09 4.76 -13.47
CA SER A 183 -9.92 4.23 -14.83
C SER A 183 -8.92 3.07 -14.82
N GLU A 184 -8.77 2.36 -15.95
CA GLU A 184 -7.75 1.32 -16.10
C GLU A 184 -6.31 1.84 -15.87
N TYR A 185 -6.02 3.04 -16.38
CA TYR A 185 -4.75 3.73 -16.10
C TYR A 185 -4.59 4.05 -14.60
N GLY A 186 -5.65 4.52 -13.94
CA GLY A 186 -5.64 4.81 -12.51
C GLY A 186 -5.43 3.58 -11.64
N GLY A 187 -6.12 2.47 -11.93
CA GLY A 187 -5.97 1.20 -11.23
C GLY A 187 -4.52 0.70 -11.30
N ALA A 188 -3.92 0.70 -12.49
CA ALA A 188 -2.53 0.30 -12.70
C ALA A 188 -1.52 1.24 -11.99
N VAL A 189 -1.79 2.54 -11.96
CA VAL A 189 -0.97 3.51 -11.22
C VAL A 189 -1.04 3.28 -9.71
N MET A 190 -2.24 3.05 -9.15
CA MET A 190 -2.41 2.75 -7.73
C MET A 190 -1.78 1.40 -7.34
N ALA A 191 -1.93 0.36 -8.17
CA ALA A 191 -1.23 -0.92 -8.03
C ALA A 191 0.30 -0.73 -8.01
N GLY A 192 0.82 0.13 -8.89
CA GLY A 192 2.22 0.52 -8.93
C GLY A 192 2.69 1.29 -7.68
N LEU A 193 1.82 2.02 -6.98
CA LEU A 193 2.13 2.64 -5.69
C LEU A 193 2.17 1.60 -4.55
N VAL A 194 1.26 0.62 -4.55
CA VAL A 194 1.21 -0.48 -3.59
C VAL A 194 2.46 -1.37 -3.72
N THR A 195 2.82 -1.78 -4.93
CA THR A 195 4.01 -2.62 -5.19
C THR A 195 5.31 -1.94 -4.72
N LYS A 196 5.42 -0.61 -4.91
CA LYS A 196 6.53 0.20 -4.37
C LYS A 196 6.50 0.30 -2.83
N GLY A 197 5.34 0.13 -2.20
CA GLY A 197 5.20 -0.04 -0.75
C GLY A 197 5.75 -1.39 -0.28
N MET A 198 5.28 -2.48 -0.88
CA MET A 198 5.73 -3.85 -0.60
C MET A 198 7.26 -3.99 -0.74
N ALA A 199 7.84 -3.38 -1.78
CA ALA A 199 9.28 -3.40 -2.00
C ALA A 199 10.10 -2.68 -0.91
N GLY A 200 9.58 -1.59 -0.34
CA GLY A 200 10.25 -0.86 0.75
C GLY A 200 10.18 -1.57 2.10
N GLY A 201 9.05 -2.24 2.38
CA GLY A 201 8.81 -2.89 3.68
C GLY A 201 9.71 -4.11 3.97
N ARG A 202 10.26 -4.75 2.93
CA ARG A 202 11.13 -5.95 3.04
C ARG A 202 12.52 -5.70 3.65
N THR A 203 12.74 -4.56 4.29
CA THR A 203 13.99 -4.21 4.99
C THR A 203 13.94 -4.47 6.51
N CYS A 204 12.79 -4.83 7.09
CA CYS A 204 12.65 -5.01 8.54
C CYS A 204 12.35 -6.46 8.97
N SER A 205 13.31 -7.08 9.66
CA SER A 205 13.17 -8.20 10.61
C SER A 205 12.12 -9.30 10.35
N ILE A 206 12.52 -10.36 9.63
CA ILE A 206 12.13 -11.72 10.01
C ILE A 206 13.27 -12.31 10.85
N PRO A 207 13.06 -12.66 12.14
CA PRO A 207 14.04 -13.44 12.89
C PRO A 207 14.12 -14.85 12.30
N ARG A 208 15.29 -15.26 11.78
CA ARG A 208 15.52 -16.65 11.35
C ARG A 208 15.69 -17.57 12.57
N THR A 209 14.59 -17.90 13.22
CA THR A 209 14.50 -18.99 14.20
C THR A 209 14.72 -20.33 13.50
N GLY A 210 15.93 -20.88 13.58
CA GLY A 210 16.24 -22.15 12.91
C GLY A 210 17.73 -22.41 12.63
N CYS A 211 18.57 -22.41 13.67
CA CYS A 211 19.89 -23.04 13.61
C CYS A 211 20.31 -23.52 15.00
N THR A 212 19.94 -24.75 15.36
CA THR A 212 20.19 -25.35 16.67
C THR A 212 21.46 -26.20 16.69
N ARG A 213 22.27 -26.01 17.74
CA ARG A 213 23.43 -26.84 18.16
C ARG A 213 24.58 -27.00 17.14
N ALA A 214 25.71 -26.36 17.47
CA ALA A 214 26.94 -27.11 17.71
C ALA A 214 27.33 -26.93 19.18
N THR A 215 27.98 -27.92 19.81
CA THR A 215 28.26 -27.94 21.25
C THR A 215 29.77 -27.99 21.49
N THR A 216 30.27 -27.08 22.34
CA THR A 216 31.60 -27.06 22.99
C THR A 216 32.86 -27.25 22.13
N CYS A 217 33.77 -26.28 22.25
CA CYS A 217 35.11 -26.56 22.78
C CYS A 217 35.53 -25.39 23.69
N SER A 218 36.33 -25.69 24.72
CA SER A 218 36.84 -24.71 25.69
C SER A 218 38.32 -24.94 25.92
N SER A 219 39.11 -23.87 25.85
CA SER A 219 40.52 -23.87 26.27
C SER A 219 40.96 -22.46 26.65
N ASN A 220 41.22 -22.25 27.94
CA ASN A 220 41.97 -21.09 28.42
C ASN A 220 43.47 -21.31 28.15
N SER A 221 44.23 -20.25 27.86
CA SER A 221 45.28 -19.74 28.79
C SER A 221 46.21 -18.66 28.20
N ALA A 222 46.77 -17.86 29.12
CA ALA A 222 48.05 -17.12 29.06
C ALA A 222 48.29 -16.00 28.01
N SER A 223 48.28 -14.75 28.51
CA SER A 223 49.36 -13.72 28.48
C SER A 223 50.57 -13.93 27.54
N THR A 224 51.14 -12.90 26.90
CA THR A 224 51.87 -11.81 27.61
C THR A 224 52.08 -10.48 26.83
N THR A 225 52.28 -9.41 27.62
CA THR A 225 53.09 -8.19 27.35
C THR A 225 52.58 -7.18 26.29
N ALA A 226 52.88 -5.89 26.53
CA ALA A 226 52.40 -4.73 25.77
C ALA A 226 53.54 -3.79 25.36
N ILE A 227 53.26 -2.78 24.52
CA ILE A 227 53.94 -1.47 24.49
C ILE A 227 53.08 -0.40 23.78
N ARG A 228 53.32 0.87 24.14
CA ARG A 228 52.76 2.16 23.62
C ARG A 228 53.14 2.42 22.13
N THR A 229 52.65 3.37 21.32
CA THR A 229 51.79 4.61 21.36
C THR A 229 51.43 4.99 19.88
N ALA A 230 50.65 6.01 19.43
CA ALA A 230 49.80 7.10 19.96
C ALA A 230 48.88 7.65 18.81
N HIS A 231 48.13 8.74 19.08
CA HIS A 231 47.63 9.78 18.15
C HIS A 231 46.69 9.41 16.97
N ASP A 232 45.39 9.35 17.29
CA ASP A 232 44.40 10.43 17.04
C ASP A 232 44.24 11.11 15.64
N THR A 233 42.96 11.34 15.30
CA THR A 233 42.28 12.07 14.20
C THR A 233 43.09 13.03 13.29
N SER A 234 42.87 13.09 11.97
CA SER A 234 41.58 13.37 11.28
C SER A 234 41.74 13.40 9.75
N ALA A 235 40.72 12.96 8.99
CA ALA A 235 40.60 13.24 7.55
C ALA A 235 39.14 13.24 7.08
N ARG A 236 38.67 14.35 6.49
CA ARG A 236 37.36 14.44 5.80
C ARG A 236 37.50 14.10 4.30
N PRO A 237 36.63 13.26 3.73
CA PRO A 237 36.30 13.29 2.30
C PRO A 237 35.14 14.27 2.04
N SER A 238 35.09 14.85 0.85
CA SER A 238 34.01 15.75 0.41
C SER A 238 32.88 14.99 -0.29
N THR A 239 31.64 15.41 -0.07
CA THR A 239 30.46 14.90 -0.79
C THR A 239 30.28 15.67 -2.11
N ARG A 240 30.51 14.99 -3.25
CA ARG A 240 30.05 15.49 -4.56
C ARG A 240 28.59 15.12 -4.76
N ALA A 241 27.73 16.11 -4.95
CA ALA A 241 26.35 15.89 -5.40
C ALA A 241 26.33 15.60 -6.91
N CYS A 242 25.55 14.60 -7.33
CA CYS A 242 25.25 14.31 -8.74
C CYS A 242 23.78 14.59 -9.02
N SER A 243 23.49 15.62 -9.82
CA SER A 243 22.14 15.94 -10.29
C SER A 243 21.77 15.08 -11.51
N PRO A 244 20.66 14.33 -11.51
CA PRO A 244 20.19 13.61 -12.69
C PRO A 244 19.77 14.58 -13.80
N ARG A 245 20.29 14.39 -15.02
CA ARG A 245 19.75 15.04 -16.23
C ARG A 245 18.62 14.19 -16.79
N TRP A 246 17.48 14.82 -17.06
CA TRP A 246 16.39 14.19 -17.82
C TRP A 246 16.78 14.03 -19.30
N PRO A 247 16.63 12.84 -19.91
CA PRO A 247 16.69 12.70 -21.36
C PRO A 247 15.44 13.32 -21.99
N THR A 248 15.63 14.10 -23.05
CA THR A 248 14.53 14.68 -23.84
C THR A 248 14.58 14.16 -25.29
N ARG A 249 13.51 14.41 -26.05
CA ARG A 249 13.24 13.94 -27.43
C ARG A 249 12.70 12.49 -27.46
N ARG A 250 11.89 12.11 -28.45
CA ARG A 250 11.65 12.72 -29.78
C ARG A 250 10.17 13.01 -30.02
N ARG A 251 9.88 13.92 -30.97
CA ARG A 251 8.55 13.98 -31.61
C ARG A 251 8.35 12.70 -32.42
N ALA A 252 7.13 12.16 -32.44
CA ALA A 252 6.72 11.24 -33.48
C ALA A 252 6.45 12.03 -34.78
N GLU A 253 6.79 11.45 -35.92
CA GLU A 253 6.53 12.03 -37.24
C GLU A 253 5.18 11.50 -37.77
N VAL A 254 4.50 12.30 -38.59
CA VAL A 254 3.20 11.96 -39.17
C VAL A 254 3.39 11.38 -40.58
N PRO A 255 3.04 10.11 -40.85
CA PRO A 255 3.04 9.58 -42.19
C PRO A 255 1.73 9.95 -42.93
N THR A 256 1.83 10.79 -43.95
CA THR A 256 0.70 11.15 -44.84
C THR A 256 0.73 10.39 -46.16
N ARG A 257 -0.39 9.71 -46.50
CA ARG A 257 -0.77 9.21 -47.83
C ARG A 257 0.08 8.01 -48.33
N CYS A 258 -0.36 7.15 -49.25
CA CYS A 258 -1.32 7.30 -50.36
C CYS A 258 -2.28 6.09 -50.53
N CYS A 259 -3.18 6.24 -51.51
CA CYS A 259 -4.28 5.35 -51.92
C CYS A 259 -5.45 5.34 -50.93
#